data_AF-X0T1S8-F1
#
_entry.id   AF-X0T1S8-F1
#
_cell.length_a   1.000
_cell.length_b   1.000
_cell.length_c   1.000
_cell.angle_alpha   90.00
_cell.angle_beta   90.00
_cell.angle_gamma   90.00
#
_symmetry.space_group_name_H-M   'P 1'
#
loop_
_entity.id
_entity.type
_entity.pdbx_description
1 polymer ?
#
loop_
_entity_poly.entity_id
_entity_poly.type
_entity_poly.pdbx_seq_one_letter_code
_entity_poly.pdbx_strand_id
1 'polypeptide(L)' 'MKAAVLRAIGQALSLEEVPEPAPGPGQVLVKTAACGICGTDLHIAQG' A
#
# COMPACT_ATOMS: atom_id res chain seq x y z
N MET A 1 -10.29 1.84 -5.11
CA MET A 1 -9.09 2.68 -5.20
C MET A 1 -7.93 1.79 -5.57
N LYS A 2 -7.02 2.27 -6.43
CA LYS A 2 -5.85 1.49 -6.83
C LYS A 2 -4.80 1.43 -5.73
N ALA A 3 -4.22 0.26 -5.53
CA ALA A 3 -3.13 0.03 -4.58
C ALA A 3 -2.11 -0.96 -5.15
N ALA A 4 -0.84 -0.79 -4.80
CA ALA A 4 0.18 -1.82 -4.99
C ALA A 4 0.14 -2.76 -3.78
N VAL A 5 -0.14 -4.04 -4.01
CA VAL A 5 -0.38 -5.04 -2.97
C VAL A 5 0.68 -6.14 -3.02
N LEU A 6 1.30 -6.44 -1.88
CA LEU A 6 2.17 -7.60 -1.74
C LEU A 6 1.35 -8.77 -1.21
N ARG A 7 1.06 -9.76 -2.06
CA ARG A 7 0.23 -10.91 -1.67
C ARG A 7 1.03 -12.00 -0.96
N ALA A 8 2.32 -12.12 -1.24
CA ALA A 8 3.23 -13.04 -0.58
C ALA A 8 4.67 -12.49 -0.60
N ILE A 9 5.46 -12.83 0.41
CA ILE A 9 6.89 -12.50 0.49
C ILE A 9 7.63 -13.10 -0.72
N GLY A 10 8.57 -12.34 -1.26
CA GLY A 10 9.36 -12.71 -2.44
C GLY A 10 8.61 -12.58 -3.76
N GLN A 11 7.34 -12.17 -3.77
CA GLN A 11 6.58 -11.91 -4.99
C GLN A 11 6.60 -10.44 -5.39
N ALA A 12 6.36 -10.19 -6.67
CA ALA A 12 6.16 -8.84 -7.17
C ALA A 12 4.86 -8.24 -6.61
N LEU A 13 4.86 -6.92 -6.39
CA LEU A 13 3.65 -6.17 -6.08
C LEU A 13 2.67 -6.24 -7.25
N SER A 14 1.39 -6.50 -6.95
CA SER A 14 0.28 -6.44 -7.90
C SER A 14 -0.43 -5.09 -7.79
N LEU A 15 -0.78 -4.49 -8.94
CA LEU A 15 -1.67 -3.32 -8.97
C LEU A 15 -3.11 -3.80 -8.92
N GLU A 16 -3.82 -3.49 -7.85
CA GLU A 16 -5.16 -4.00 -7.59
C GLU A 16 -6.14 -2.88 -7.25
N GLU A 17 -7.43 -3.11 -7.50
CA GLU A 17 -8.52 -2.29 -6.96
C GLU A 17 -8.91 -2.81 -5.58
N VAL A 18 -8.84 -1.94 -4.58
CA VAL A 18 -9.28 -2.22 -3.20
C VAL A 18 -10.42 -1.30 -2.79
N PRO A 19 -11.27 -1.67 -1.81
CA PRO A 19 -12.32 -0.78 -1.32
C PRO A 19 -11.76 0.55 -0.83
N GLU A 20 -12.52 1.64 -1.02
CA GLU A 20 -12.16 2.94 -0.44
C GLU A 20 -12.38 2.90 1.08
N PRO A 21 -11.38 3.27 1.90
CA PRO A 21 -11.52 3.18 3.34
C PRO A 21 -12.39 4.32 3.89
N ALA A 22 -13.22 4.00 4.88
CA ALA A 22 -13.98 5.00 5.64
C ALA A 22 -13.22 5.36 6.93
N PRO A 23 -12.88 6.64 7.17
CA PRO A 23 -12.18 7.04 8.38
C PRO A 23 -13.11 6.97 9.62
N GLY A 24 -12.58 6.44 10.72
CA GLY A 24 -13.23 6.47 12.04
C GLY A 24 -12.96 7.77 12.82
N PRO A 25 -13.46 7.90 14.06
CA PRO A 25 -13.21 9.06 14.90
C PRO A 25 -11.71 9.35 15.09
N GLY A 26 -11.29 10.57 14.80
CA GLY A 26 -9.89 11.00 14.91
C GLY A 26 -8.98 10.61 13.74
N GLN A 27 -9.50 9.94 12.71
CA GLN A 27 -8.75 9.57 11.51
C GLN A 27 -9.02 10.54 10.35
N VAL A 28 -8.08 10.60 9.42
CA VAL A 28 -8.23 11.37 8.17
C VAL A 28 -8.04 10.45 6.97
N LEU A 29 -8.86 10.65 5.94
CA LEU A 29 -8.70 10.01 4.64
C LEU A 29 -7.86 10.92 3.75
N VAL A 30 -6.74 10.41 3.24
CA VAL A 30 -5.82 11.17 2.39
C VAL A 30 -5.85 10.63 0.97
N LYS A 31 -6.04 11.52 -0.01
CA LYS A 31 -5.84 11.21 -1.42
C LYS A 31 -4.35 11.30 -1.75
N THR A 32 -3.67 10.16 -1.81
CA THR A 32 -2.23 10.08 -2.11
C THR A 32 -1.93 10.58 -3.52
N ALA A 33 -1.13 11.64 -3.65
CA ALA A 33 -0.66 12.16 -4.94
C ALA A 33 0.62 11.46 -5.42
N ALA A 34 1.51 11.11 -4.48
CA ALA A 34 2.74 10.37 -4.71
C ALA A 34 3.17 9.65 -3.41
N CYS A 35 3.90 8.54 -3.55
CA CYS A 35 4.51 7.79 -2.44
C CYS A 35 5.91 7.33 -2.88
N GLY A 36 6.92 7.55 -2.04
CA GLY A 36 8.27 7.05 -2.29
C GLY A 36 8.44 5.60 -1.83
N ILE A 37 9.38 4.89 -2.43
CA ILE A 37 9.79 3.55 -1.97
C ILE A 37 11.07 3.69 -1.14
N CYS A 38 11.02 3.22 0.10
CA CYS A 38 12.15 3.15 1.01
C CYS A 38 12.85 1.79 0.87
N GLY A 39 14.13 1.72 1.27
CA GLY A 39 14.86 0.44 1.34
C GLY A 39 14.19 -0.58 2.28
N THR A 40 13.51 -0.11 3.33
CA THR A 40 12.75 -0.97 4.25
C THR A 40 11.59 -1.68 3.56
N ASP A 41 10.91 -1.02 2.62
CA ASP A 41 9.81 -1.64 1.87
C ASP A 41 10.31 -2.84 1.05
N LEU A 42 11.51 -2.71 0.47
CA LEU A 42 12.16 -3.78 -0.28
C LEU A 42 12.59 -4.94 0.62
N HIS A 43 13.16 -4.64 1.79
CA HIS A 43 13.48 -5.66 2.79
C HIS A 43 12.22 -6.45 3.18
N ILE A 44 11.13 -5.76 3.51
CA ILE A 44 9.85 -6.41 3.84
C ILE A 44 9.35 -7.27 2.68
N ALA A 45 9.45 -6.77 1.44
CA ALA A 45 9.00 -7.51 0.27
C ALA A 45 9.82 -8.80 0.02
N GLN A 46 11.10 -8.81 0.40
CA GLN A 46 12.02 -9.93 0.19
C GLN A 46 12.03 -10.94 1.35
N GLY A 47 11.61 -10.51 2.55
CA GLY A 47 11.66 -11.30 3.79
C GLY A 47 13.00 -11.20 4.48
#